data_AF-A0A1C5INX9-F1
#
_entry.id   AF-A0A1C5INX9-F1
#
_cell.length_a   1.000
_cell.length_b   1.000
_cell.length_c   1.000
_cell.angle_alpha   90.00
_cell.angle_beta   90.00
_cell.angle_gamma   90.00
#
_symmetry.space_group_name_H-M   'P 1'
#
loop_
_entity.id
_entity.type
_entity.pdbx_description
1 polymer ?
#
loop_
_entity_poly.entity_id
_entity_poly.type
_entity_poly.pdbx_seq_one_letter_code
_entity_poly.pdbx_strand_id
1 'polypeptide(L)' 'MEEATFLTRFARSITISHRRDTFWASRSVAERALSNEHLRVVWNSVVEEILGHDGAVAGARLRDV' A
#
# COMPACT_ATOMS: atom_id res chain seq x y z
N MET A 1 6.16 1.01 -6.78
CA MET A 1 6.32 2.33 -6.12
C MET A 1 5.74 3.44 -6.99
N GLU A 2 6.01 3.43 -8.30
CA GLU A 2 5.43 4.41 -9.23
C GLU A 2 3.89 4.35 -9.29
N GLU A 3 3.27 3.16 -9.32
CA GLU A 3 1.79 3.10 -9.32
C GLU A 3 1.17 3.66 -8.04
N ALA A 4 1.76 3.39 -6.87
CA ALA A 4 1.23 3.90 -5.61
C ALA A 4 1.27 5.43 -5.56
N THR A 5 2.36 6.05 -6.02
CA THR A 5 2.50 7.50 -6.14
C THR A 5 1.55 8.08 -7.21
N PHE A 6 1.27 7.35 -8.28
CA PHE A 6 0.29 7.78 -9.28
C PHE A 6 -1.13 7.78 -8.72
N LEU A 7 -1.51 6.75 -7.96
CA LEU A 7 -2.84 6.60 -7.37
C LEU A 7 -3.17 7.68 -6.32
N THR A 8 -2.17 8.32 -5.70
CA THR A 8 -2.42 9.44 -4.76
C THR A 8 -3.09 10.65 -5.42
N ARG A 9 -3.12 10.72 -6.76
CA ARG A 9 -3.85 11.77 -7.48
C ARG A 9 -5.36 11.57 -7.48
N PHE A 10 -5.84 10.37 -7.17
CA PHE A 10 -7.25 9.99 -7.26
C PHE A 10 -7.83 9.58 -5.91
N ALA A 11 -7.03 8.94 -5.06
CA ALA A 11 -7.46 8.46 -3.76
C ALA A 11 -7.12 9.48 -2.65
N ARG A 12 -7.97 9.54 -1.62
CA ARG A 12 -7.71 10.33 -0.40
C ARG A 12 -6.46 9.87 0.37
N SER A 13 -6.19 8.57 0.34
CA SER A 13 -5.04 7.95 0.99
C SER A 13 -4.72 6.61 0.33
N ILE A 14 -3.44 6.26 0.28
CA ILE A 14 -2.92 5.00 -0.24
C ILE A 14 -2.22 4.24 0.88
N THR A 15 -2.49 2.94 0.97
CA THR A 15 -1.81 2.03 1.89
C THR A 15 -1.13 0.94 1.09
N ILE A 16 0.19 0.84 1.19
CA ILE A 16 0.95 -0.26 0.60
C ILE A 16 1.09 -1.36 1.65
N SER A 17 0.58 -2.56 1.38
CA SER A 17 0.96 -3.76 2.13
C SER A 17 2.22 -4.36 1.51
N HIS A 18 3.26 -4.59 2.31
CA HIS A 18 4.51 -5.17 1.83
C HIS A 18 4.96 -6.32 2.74
N ARG A 19 5.28 -7.47 2.13
CA ARG A 19 5.59 -8.73 2.84
C ARG A 19 6.99 -8.81 3.48
N ARG A 20 7.77 -7.74 3.41
CA ARG A 20 9.14 -7.62 3.98
C ARG A 20 9.28 -6.24 4.58
N ASP A 21 10.32 -6.05 5.37
CA ASP A 21 10.71 -4.79 6.03
C ASP A 21 11.41 -3.78 5.10
N THR A 22 11.68 -4.15 3.84
CA THR A 22 12.36 -3.27 2.87
C THR A 22 11.76 -3.38 1.48
N PHE A 23 11.79 -2.26 0.73
CA PHE A 23 11.44 -2.24 -0.69
C PHE A 23 12.62 -2.69 -1.56
N TRP A 24 12.30 -3.30 -2.70
CA TRP A 24 13.30 -3.58 -3.74
C TRP A 24 13.57 -2.36 -4.64
N ALA A 25 12.73 -1.34 -4.58
CA ALA A 25 12.97 -0.09 -5.31
C ALA A 25 14.27 0.57 -4.84
N SER A 26 14.87 1.39 -5.71
CA SER A 26 16.02 2.20 -5.32
C SER A 26 15.67 3.09 -4.13
N ARG A 27 16.66 3.39 -3.29
CA ARG A 27 16.47 4.16 -2.06
C ARG A 27 15.78 5.50 -2.31
N SER A 28 16.18 6.23 -3.35
CA SER A 28 15.57 7.53 -3.70
C SER A 28 14.11 7.41 -4.13
N VAL A 29 13.74 6.34 -4.84
CA VAL A 29 12.35 6.09 -5.26
C VAL A 29 11.49 5.70 -4.05
N ALA A 30 12.03 4.86 -3.17
CA ALA A 30 11.37 4.49 -1.93
C ALA A 30 11.14 5.70 -1.01
N GLU A 31 12.17 6.51 -0.78
CA GLU A 31 12.10 7.72 0.06
C GLU A 31 11.09 8.73 -0.47
N ARG A 32 11.05 8.97 -1.78
CA ARG A 32 10.08 9.89 -2.40
C ARG A 32 8.62 9.45 -2.21
N ALA A 33 8.36 8.15 -2.25
CA ALA A 33 7.02 7.63 -2.01
C ALA A 33 6.65 7.69 -0.52
N LEU A 34 7.61 7.38 0.36
CA LEU A 34 7.44 7.42 1.82
C LEU A 34 7.29 8.85 2.37
N SER A 35 7.80 9.87 1.66
CA SER A 35 7.65 11.27 2.04
C SER A 35 6.28 11.86 1.68
N ASN A 36 5.40 11.09 1.03
CA ASN A 36 4.06 11.54 0.67
C ASN A 36 3.09 11.32 1.86
N GLU A 37 2.49 12.39 2.36
CA GLU A 37 1.59 12.35 3.53
C GLU A 37 0.33 11.49 3.32
N HIS A 38 -0.08 11.28 2.06
CA HIS A 38 -1.22 10.45 1.71
C HIS A 38 -0.85 8.97 1.60
N LEU A 39 0.42 8.61 1.71
CA LEU A 39 0.91 7.26 1.51
C LEU A 39 1.44 6.69 2.83
N ARG A 40 0.93 5.52 3.21
CA ARG A 40 1.45 4.75 4.35
C ARG A 40 1.80 3.33 3.92
N VAL A 41 2.73 2.71 4.64
CA VAL A 41 3.16 1.34 4.39
C VAL A 41 2.87 0.49 5.62
N VAL A 42 2.25 -0.66 5.39
CA VAL A 42 2.13 -1.74 6.38
C VAL A 42 3.16 -2.80 5.98
N TRP A 43 4.19 -2.92 6.80
CA TRP A 43 5.30 -3.83 6.60
C TRP A 43 5.01 -5.21 7.16
N ASN A 44 5.71 -6.22 6.64
CA ASN A 44 5.59 -7.61 7.07
C ASN A 44 4.15 -8.11 7.04
N SER A 45 3.37 -7.69 6.03
CA SER A 45 1.97 -8.10 5.91
C SER A 45 1.61 -8.50 4.48
N VAL A 46 0.70 -9.47 4.38
CA VAL A 46 0.09 -9.93 3.13
C VAL A 46 -1.43 -9.79 3.19
N VAL A 47 -2.07 -9.63 2.04
CA VAL A 47 -3.53 -9.65 1.95
C VAL A 47 -4.00 -11.09 2.08
N GLU A 48 -4.81 -11.35 3.11
CA GLU A 48 -5.43 -12.66 3.35
C GLU A 48 -6.80 -12.76 2.69
N GLU A 49 -7.58 -11.67 2.73
CA GLU A 49 -8.97 -11.66 2.27
C GLU A 49 -9.33 -10.26 1.72
N ILE A 50 -10.14 -10.22 0.65
CA ILE A 50 -10.77 -8.99 0.16
C ILE A 50 -12.21 -8.96 0.68
N LEU A 51 -12.54 -7.88 1.38
CA LEU A 51 -13.85 -7.67 2.00
C LEU A 51 -14.71 -6.77 1.09
N GLY A 52 -15.98 -7.11 0.94
CA GLY A 52 -16.90 -6.37 0.10
C GLY A 52 -18.33 -6.92 0.16
N HIS A 53 -19.29 -6.11 -0.28
CA HIS A 53 -20.68 -6.50 -0.44
C HIS A 53 -21.20 -5.98 -1.79
N ASP A 54 -22.21 -6.63 -2.34
CA ASP A 54 -22.89 -6.21 -3.59
C ASP A 54 -21.94 -5.97 -4.78
N GLY A 55 -20.86 -6.74 -4.86
CA GLY A 55 -19.86 -6.63 -5.93
C GLY A 55 -18.89 -5.45 -5.79
N ALA A 56 -18.95 -4.70 -4.69
CA ALA A 56 -18.04 -3.59 -4.40
C ALA A 56 -17.04 -3.95 -3.29
N VAL A 57 -15.78 -3.55 -3.46
CA VAL A 57 -14.72 -3.73 -2.45
C VAL A 57 -14.89 -2.67 -1.36
N ALA A 58 -14.95 -3.12 -0.10
CA ALA A 58 -15.01 -2.27 1.08
C ALA A 58 -13.72 -2.27 1.90
N GLY A 59 -12.87 -3.31 1.76
CA GLY A 59 -11.59 -3.38 2.47
C GLY A 59 -10.79 -4.64 2.15
N ALA A 60 -9.70 -4.82 2.90
CA ALA A 60 -8.86 -6.01 2.84
C ALA A 60 -8.40 -6.40 4.25
N ARG A 61 -8.41 -7.70 4.56
CA ARG A 61 -7.83 -8.25 5.77
C ARG A 61 -6.35 -8.52 5.52
N LEU A 62 -5.49 -7.98 6.39
CA LEU A 62 -4.05 -8.22 6.35
C LEU A 62 -3.67 -9.24 7.41
N ARG A 63 -2.69 -10.08 7.08
CA ARG A 63 -2.05 -11.01 8.02
C ARG A 63 -0.54 -10.74 8.05
N ASP A 64 0.01 -10.70 9.25
CA ASP A 64 1.44 -10.52 9.45
C ASP A 64 2.22 -11.78 9.07
N VAL A 65 3.45 -11.59 8.57
CA VAL A 65 4.35 -12.63 8.05
C VAL A 65 5.78 -12.47 8.51
#